data_AF-A0A061P8F7-F1
#
_entry.id   AF-A0A061P8F7-F1
#
_cell.length_a   1.000
_cell.length_b   1.000
_cell.length_c   1.000
_cell.angle_alpha   90.00
_cell.angle_beta   90.00
_cell.angle_gamma   90.00
#
_symmetry.space_group_name_H-M   'P 1'
#
loop_
_entity.id
_entity.type
_entity.pdbx_description
1 polymer ?
#
loop_
_entity_poly.entity_id
_entity_poly.type
_entity_poly.pdbx_seq_one_letter_code
_entity_poly.pdbx_strand_id
1 'polypeptide(L)'
;MTYVKTQAVADMLQVAPKTIQNWVRKHGVQVNTNDRGHYLYDEQMIEMLKGIKERQMPAQETFIINQEEKAPTLMASTREAEKEDGRHLVSA
;
A
#
# COMPACT_ATOMS: atom_id res chain seq x y z
N MET A 1 3.67 15.71 12.22
CA MET A 1 2.93 15.34 11.00
C MET A 1 3.25 13.90 10.67
N THR A 2 2.34 12.99 11.00
CA THR A 2 2.48 11.55 10.73
C THR A 2 1.72 11.21 9.46
N TYR A 3 2.43 10.70 8.45
CA TYR A 3 1.80 10.26 7.21
C TYR A 3 1.31 8.82 7.33
N VAL A 4 0.07 8.57 6.89
CA VAL A 4 -0.51 7.23 6.84
C VAL A 4 -0.76 6.77 5.42
N LYS A 5 -0.71 5.45 5.20
CA LYS A 5 -0.96 4.85 3.88
C LYS A 5 -2.46 4.78 3.59
N THR A 6 -2.82 4.69 2.31
CA THR A 6 -4.23 4.55 1.85
C THR A 6 -5.00 3.45 2.60
N GLN A 7 -4.37 2.30 2.88
CA GLN A 7 -5.04 1.22 3.61
C GLN A 7 -5.46 1.63 5.02
N ALA A 8 -4.55 2.20 5.81
CA ALA A 8 -4.87 2.67 7.16
C ALA A 8 -6.01 3.71 7.15
N VAL A 9 -6.03 4.62 6.18
CA VAL A 9 -7.14 5.58 6.02
C VAL A 9 -8.46 4.90 5.67
N ALA A 10 -8.41 3.90 4.80
CA ALA A 10 -9.55 3.11 4.40
C ALA A 10 -10.16 2.34 5.60
N ASP A 11 -9.32 1.73 6.43
CA ASP A 11 -9.71 1.04 7.66
C ASP A 11 -10.33 2.01 8.69
N MET A 12 -9.72 3.18 8.88
CA MET A 12 -10.24 4.24 9.78
C MET A 12 -11.60 4.76 9.33
N LEU A 13 -11.80 4.94 8.02
CA LEU A 13 -13.06 5.44 7.46
C LEU A 13 -14.07 4.31 7.17
N GLN A 14 -13.69 3.04 7.37
CA GLN A 14 -14.50 1.84 7.08
C GLN A 14 -15.00 1.84 5.63
N VAL A 15 -14.11 2.13 4.68
CA VAL A 15 -14.42 2.12 3.25
C VAL A 15 -13.34 1.37 2.49
N ALA A 16 -13.61 0.94 1.27
CA ALA A 16 -12.58 0.32 0.44
C ALA A 16 -11.46 1.33 0.08
N PRO A 17 -10.19 0.92 -0.01
CA PRO A 17 -9.08 1.79 -0.45
C PRO A 17 -9.31 2.42 -1.83
N LYS A 18 -10.06 1.74 -2.71
CA LYS A 18 -10.44 2.25 -4.02
C LYS A 18 -11.37 3.46 -3.90
N THR A 19 -12.27 3.49 -2.92
CA THR A 19 -13.16 4.61 -2.62
C THR A 19 -12.34 5.84 -2.23
N ILE A 20 -11.35 5.66 -1.36
CA ILE A 20 -10.41 6.73 -0.98
C ILE A 20 -9.72 7.31 -2.21
N GLN A 21 -9.14 6.47 -3.06
CA GLN A 21 -8.46 6.93 -4.29
C GLN A 21 -9.41 7.65 -5.25
N ASN A 22 -10.66 7.18 -5.37
CA ASN A 22 -11.67 7.84 -6.21
C ASN A 22 -12.04 9.22 -5.66
N TRP A 23 -12.16 9.38 -4.33
CA TRP A 23 -12.41 10.68 -3.72
C TRP A 23 -11.25 11.65 -3.92
N VAL A 24 -10.01 11.19 -3.76
CA VAL A 24 -8.82 11.99 -4.04
C VAL A 24 -8.84 12.54 -5.47
N ARG A 25 -9.12 11.67 -6.46
CA ARG A 25 -9.18 12.06 -7.87
C ARG A 25 -10.36 12.97 -8.19
N LYS A 26 -11.55 12.67 -7.64
CA LYS A 26 -12.79 13.39 -7.95
C LYS A 26 -12.85 14.78 -7.32
N HIS A 27 -12.28 14.93 -6.13
CA HIS A 27 -12.27 16.19 -5.37
C HIS A 27 -10.93 16.93 -5.44
N GLY A 28 -9.95 16.39 -6.17
CA GLY A 28 -8.64 17.02 -6.35
C GLY A 28 -7.86 17.16 -5.04
N VAL A 29 -7.99 16.20 -4.13
CA VAL A 29 -7.25 16.23 -2.85
C VAL A 29 -5.77 16.10 -3.15
N GLN A 30 -4.98 17.08 -2.72
CA GLN A 30 -3.53 17.02 -2.85
C GLN A 30 -3.01 15.95 -1.89
N VAL A 31 -2.38 14.92 -2.42
CA VAL A 31 -1.80 13.82 -1.64
C VAL A 31 -0.30 13.75 -1.88
N ASN A 32 0.45 13.40 -0.86
CA ASN A 32 1.88 13.13 -1.03
C ASN A 32 2.07 11.72 -1.58
N THR A 33 3.05 11.54 -2.44
CA THR A 33 3.52 10.20 -2.86
C THR A 33 4.92 9.97 -2.33
N ASN A 34 5.19 8.76 -1.84
CA ASN A 34 6.56 8.35 -1.56
C ASN A 34 7.33 8.06 -2.86
N ASP A 35 8.63 7.75 -2.72
CA ASP A 35 9.53 7.36 -3.82
C ASP A 35 8.98 6.19 -4.68
N ARG A 36 8.15 5.33 -4.09
CA ARG A 36 7.55 4.16 -4.75
C ARG A 36 6.16 4.43 -5.35
N GLY A 37 5.68 5.68 -5.29
CA GLY A 37 4.38 6.09 -5.84
C GLY A 37 3.15 5.76 -4.99
N HIS A 38 3.31 5.39 -3.71
CA HIS A 38 2.19 5.14 -2.80
C HIS A 38 1.68 6.44 -2.20
N TYR A 39 0.35 6.62 -2.15
CA TYR A 39 -0.27 7.77 -1.50
C TYR A 39 -0.08 7.74 0.03
N LEU A 40 0.32 8.90 0.52
CA LEU A 40 0.51 9.26 1.91
C LEU A 40 -0.44 10.40 2.26
N TYR A 41 -1.21 10.20 3.32
CA TYR A 41 -2.21 11.13 3.80
C TYR A 41 -1.76 11.72 5.13
N ASP A 42 -1.84 13.04 5.22
CA ASP A 42 -1.71 13.78 6.48
C ASP A 42 -3.08 13.92 7.16
N GLU A 43 -3.08 14.36 8.40
CA GLU A 43 -4.28 14.58 9.23
C GLU A 43 -5.30 15.49 8.53
N GLN A 44 -4.84 16.56 7.89
CA GLN A 44 -5.74 17.47 7.14
C GLN A 44 -6.43 16.77 5.96
N MET A 45 -5.73 15.85 5.29
CA MET A 45 -6.31 15.10 4.17
C MET A 45 -7.34 14.08 4.66
N ILE A 46 -7.07 13.46 5.80
CA ILE A 46 -8.01 12.53 6.44
C ILE A 46 -9.29 13.26 6.83
N GLU A 47 -9.18 14.48 7.37
CA GLU A 47 -10.34 15.30 7.73
C GLU A 47 -11.19 15.67 6.50
N MET A 48 -10.55 16.04 5.39
CA MET A 48 -11.26 16.28 4.13
C MET A 48 -12.01 15.03 3.63
N LEU A 49 -11.36 13.85 3.67
CA LEU A 49 -11.97 12.58 3.27
C LEU A 49 -13.15 12.21 4.18
N LYS A 50 -13.06 12.52 5.48
CA LYS A 50 -14.16 12.32 6.42
C LYS A 50 -15.38 13.16 6.04
N GLY A 51 -15.20 14.44 5.73
CA GLY A 51 -16.29 15.30 5.27
C GLY A 51 -16.92 14.83 3.95
N ILE A 52 -16.11 14.27 3.03
CA ILE A 52 -16.62 13.66 1.79
C ILE A 52 -17.46 12.42 2.10
N LYS A 53 -17.02 11.56 3.03
CA LYS A 53 -17.78 10.38 3.47
C LYS A 53 -19.16 10.78 3.98
N GLU A 54 -19.22 11.75 4.90
CA GLU A 54 -20.49 12.22 5.49
C GLU A 54 -21.45 12.76 4.42
N ARG A 55 -20.93 13.41 3.38
CA ARG A 55 -21.75 13.93 2.28
C ARG A 55 -22.23 12.84 1.31
N GLN A 56 -21.42 11.82 1.02
CA GLN A 56 -21.70 10.83 -0.04
C GLN A 56 -22.31 9.52 0.45
N MET A 57 -22.00 9.13 1.68
CA MET A 57 -22.42 7.86 2.28
C MET A 57 -22.96 8.13 3.69
N PRO A 58 -24.16 8.75 3.80
CA PRO A 58 -24.85 8.78 5.09
C PRO A 58 -25.02 7.34 5.57
N ALA A 59 -24.71 7.08 6.85
CA ALA A 59 -24.51 5.76 7.44
C ALA A 59 -25.45 4.69 6.88
N GLN A 60 -24.96 3.91 5.93
CA GLN A 60 -25.59 2.70 5.42
C GLN A 60 -24.55 1.60 5.64
N GLU A 61 -24.95 0.61 6.43
CA GLU A 61 -24.14 -0.46 7.01
C GLU A 61 -23.25 -1.13 5.95
N THR A 62 -21.92 -0.99 6.08
CA THR A 62 -20.96 -1.55 5.12
C THR A 62 -20.55 -2.96 5.53
N PHE A 63 -20.82 -3.91 4.64
CA PHE A 63 -20.39 -5.30 4.70
C PHE A 63 -18.85 -5.40 4.71
N ILE A 64 -18.34 -6.10 5.72
CA ILE A 64 -16.93 -6.50 5.84
C ILE A 64 -16.61 -7.47 4.69
N ILE A 65 -15.70 -7.09 3.79
CA ILE A 65 -15.08 -8.05 2.86
C ILE A 65 -13.69 -8.35 3.40
N ASN A 66 -13.47 -9.60 3.80
CA ASN A 66 -12.27 -10.13 4.43
C ASN A 66 -10.98 -9.66 3.73
N GLN A 67 -10.08 -9.02 4.48
CA GLN A 67 -8.68 -8.92 4.07
C GLN A 67 -8.04 -10.29 4.31
N GLU A 68 -7.75 -11.00 3.24
CA GLU A 68 -6.92 -12.19 3.23
C GLU A 68 -5.57 -11.88 3.90
N GLU A 69 -5.19 -12.70 4.89
CA GLU A 69 -3.89 -12.71 5.53
C GLU A 69 -2.78 -12.61 4.47
N LYS A 70 -2.13 -11.44 4.35
CA LYS A 70 -0.80 -11.41 3.77
C LYS A 70 0.17 -11.96 4.82
N ALA A 71 0.33 -13.28 4.80
CA ALA A 71 1.47 -13.96 5.36
C ALA A 71 2.78 -13.24 4.99
N PRO A 72 3.77 -13.11 5.90
CA PRO A 72 5.09 -12.68 5.53
C PRO A 72 5.69 -13.75 4.63
N THR A 73 5.81 -13.49 3.32
CA THR A 73 6.59 -14.33 2.42
C THR A 73 8.05 -14.26 2.85
N LEU A 74 8.44 -15.23 3.65
CA LEU A 74 9.80 -15.57 3.98
C LEU A 74 10.46 -16.19 2.73
N MET A 75 11.65 -15.68 2.41
CA MET A 75 12.77 -16.34 1.71
C MET A 75 12.69 -16.51 0.18
N ALA A 76 13.61 -15.86 -0.52
CA ALA A 76 14.80 -16.51 -1.12
C ALA A 76 15.41 -15.59 -2.19
N SER A 77 16.56 -15.00 -1.91
CA SER A 77 17.50 -14.63 -2.96
C SER A 77 18.89 -14.90 -2.44
N THR A 78 19.26 -16.18 -2.47
CA THR A 78 20.65 -16.60 -2.50
C THR A 78 21.27 -16.07 -3.78
N ARG A 79 22.14 -15.08 -3.64
CA ARG A 79 23.17 -14.74 -4.62
C ARG A 79 24.45 -15.35 -4.10
N GLU A 80 24.93 -16.43 -4.72
CA GLU A 80 26.36 -16.79 -4.82
C GLU A 80 26.47 -17.75 -6.02
N ALA A 81 26.71 -17.21 -7.22
CA ALA A 81 27.20 -17.99 -8.35
C ALA A 81 28.72 -17.82 -8.34
N GLU A 82 29.41 -18.62 -7.52
CA GLU A 82 30.86 -18.73 -7.59
C GLU A 82 31.26 -19.66 -8.73
N LYS A 83 32.24 -19.17 -9.48
CA LYS A 83 32.79 -19.75 -10.69
C LYS A 83 33.81 -20.81 -10.27
N GLU A 84 33.72 -22.01 -10.81
CA GLU A 84 34.88 -22.90 -10.83
C GLU A 84 35.44 -22.97 -12.25
N ASP A 85 36.47 -22.16 -12.42
CA ASP A 85 37.41 -22.10 -13.53
C ASP A 85 38.17 -23.43 -13.66
N GLY A 86 38.42 -23.82 -14.91
CA GLY A 86 39.01 -25.10 -15.24
C GLY A 86 40.44 -25.27 -14.72
N ARG A 87 40.79 -26.51 -14.36
CA ARG A 87 42.16 -26.98 -14.50
C ARG A 87 42.21 -28.45 -14.90
N HIS A 88 42.26 -28.64 -16.22
CA HIS A 88 42.95 -29.76 -16.83
C HIS A 88 44.42 -29.68 -16.38
N LEU A 89 44.92 -30.72 -15.71
CA LEU A 89 46.34 -30.91 -15.48
C LEU A 89 46.68 -32.39 -15.71
N VAL A 90 47.71 -32.52 -16.53
CA VAL A 90 48.27 -33.68 -17.22
C VAL A 90 48.90 -34.74 -16.30
N SER A 91 48.93 -35.97 -16.85
CA SER A 91 49.98 -37.01 -16.76
C SER A 91 50.63 -37.40 -15.42
N ALA A 92 50.54 -38.69 -15.11
CA ALA A 92 51.67 -39.55 -14.74
C ALA A 92 51.32 -41.02 -15.02
#